data_AF-A0A933QUU2-F1
#
_entry.id   AF-A0A933QUU2-F1
#
_cell.length_a   1.000
_cell.length_b   1.000
_cell.length_c   1.000
_cell.angle_alpha   90.00
_cell.angle_beta   90.00
_cell.angle_gamma   90.00
#
_symmetry.space_group_name_H-M   'P 1'
#
loop_
_entity.id
_entity.type
_entity.pdbx_description
1 polymer ?
#
loop_
_entity_poly.entity_id
_entity_poly.type
_entity_poly.pdbx_seq_one_letter_code
_entity_poly.pdbx_strand_id
1 'polypeptide(L)'
;MLLLAHPYAGNQFPSGTVEENETLDHAVLREVAEEAGLVAPQVRIVKQIDALDDNLSEQTRIVTRKTKVYARPDATSFDWAEFRRGVWVNVEREQNGFTQVTYEELDDYPNGNYVSYRITGWVPSDALTAKQRRHFFHLIADGDTPETWTQFSDNHTFRLFWSPLAALAEIVYPQNRQFEYVRNELGYRFD
;
A
#
# COMPACT_ATOMS: atom_id res chain seq x y z
N MET A 1 -3.97 -17.35 7.06
CA MET A 1 -3.50 -16.12 6.39
C MET A 1 -3.11 -15.11 7.44
N LEU A 2 -1.94 -14.49 7.34
CA LEU A 2 -1.55 -13.40 8.22
C LEU A 2 -2.24 -12.11 7.78
N LEU A 3 -2.87 -11.40 8.71
CA LEU A 3 -3.45 -10.07 8.49
C LEU A 3 -2.89 -9.09 9.52
N LEU A 4 -2.82 -7.82 9.13
CA LEU A 4 -2.57 -6.68 10.01
C LEU A 4 -3.84 -5.86 10.17
N ALA A 5 -4.25 -5.58 11.40
CA ALA A 5 -5.33 -4.66 11.71
C ALA A 5 -4.76 -3.24 11.86
N HIS A 6 -5.11 -2.37 10.91
CA HIS A 6 -4.81 -0.95 10.96
C HIS A 6 -5.76 -0.26 11.95
N PRO A 7 -5.27 0.64 12.83
CA PRO A 7 -6.12 1.29 13.84
C PRO A 7 -7.27 2.11 13.26
N TYR A 8 -7.14 2.57 12.02
CA TYR A 8 -8.09 3.46 11.31
C TYR A 8 -8.46 2.99 9.88
N ALA A 9 -8.08 1.77 9.48
CA ALA A 9 -8.24 1.33 8.09
C ALA A 9 -8.47 -0.17 7.89
N GLY A 10 -9.09 -0.82 8.88
CA GLY A 10 -9.51 -2.22 8.81
C GLY A 10 -8.35 -3.23 8.72
N ASN A 11 -8.67 -4.46 8.31
CA ASN A 11 -7.67 -5.52 8.15
C ASN A 11 -7.06 -5.48 6.74
N GLN A 12 -5.75 -5.70 6.67
CA GLN A 12 -4.93 -5.65 5.47
C GLN A 12 -3.95 -6.83 5.45
N PHE A 13 -3.37 -7.11 4.30
CA PHE A 13 -2.15 -7.90 4.16
C PHE A 13 -0.93 -7.01 4.28
N PRO A 14 0.21 -7.54 4.76
CA PRO A 14 1.49 -6.88 4.58
C PRO A 14 1.73 -6.57 3.10
N SER A 15 1.96 -5.30 2.78
CA SER A 15 2.16 -4.86 1.42
C SER A 15 2.82 -3.48 1.36
N GLY A 16 3.78 -3.32 0.45
CA GLY A 16 4.30 -2.00 0.15
C GLY A 16 4.83 -1.91 -1.26
N THR A 17 5.89 -1.13 -1.44
CA THR A 17 6.40 -0.77 -2.75
C THR A 17 7.75 -1.42 -3.03
N VAL A 18 8.05 -1.69 -4.30
CA VAL A 18 9.38 -2.20 -4.69
C VAL A 18 10.30 -1.00 -4.88
N GLU A 19 11.37 -0.91 -4.10
CA GLU A 19 12.31 0.21 -4.15
C GLU A 19 13.17 0.19 -5.43
N GLU A 20 13.79 1.33 -5.74
CA GLU A 20 14.68 1.43 -6.90
C GLU A 20 15.84 0.43 -6.77
N ASN A 21 16.06 -0.37 -7.82
CA ASN A 21 17.08 -1.42 -7.88
C ASN A 21 16.86 -2.58 -6.88
N GLU A 22 15.66 -2.69 -6.28
CA GLU A 22 15.26 -3.81 -5.43
C GLU A 22 14.69 -4.96 -6.27
N THR A 23 15.03 -6.21 -5.93
CA THR A 23 14.36 -7.38 -6.51
C THR A 23 13.00 -7.60 -5.86
N LEU A 24 12.06 -8.24 -6.54
CA LEU A 24 10.74 -8.51 -5.97
C LEU A 24 10.82 -9.37 -4.69
N ASP A 25 11.73 -10.34 -4.67
CA ASP A 25 11.95 -11.22 -3.52
C ASP A 25 12.49 -10.43 -2.30
N HIS A 26 13.42 -9.51 -2.53
CA HIS A 26 13.89 -8.62 -1.46
C HIS A 26 12.79 -7.69 -0.97
N ALA A 27 12.01 -7.10 -1.88
CA ALA A 27 10.90 -6.22 -1.53
C ALA A 27 9.88 -6.93 -0.64
N VAL A 28 9.39 -8.11 -1.05
CA VAL A 28 8.37 -8.80 -0.25
C VAL A 28 8.88 -9.24 1.12
N LEU A 29 10.15 -9.65 1.23
CA LEU A 29 10.75 -10.00 2.52
C LEU A 29 10.96 -8.77 3.42
N ARG A 30 11.34 -7.63 2.83
CA ARG A 30 11.45 -6.35 3.56
C ARG A 30 10.10 -5.89 4.09
N GLU A 31 9.06 -5.86 3.26
CA GLU A 31 7.71 -5.44 3.68
C GLU A 31 7.17 -6.33 4.81
N VAL A 32 7.38 -7.65 4.73
CA VAL A 32 7.00 -8.58 5.80
C VAL A 32 7.82 -8.34 7.08
N ALA A 33 9.11 -8.02 6.97
CA ALA A 33 9.92 -7.68 8.14
C ALA A 33 9.48 -6.35 8.78
N GLU A 34 9.17 -5.33 7.97
CA GLU A 34 8.78 -4.00 8.43
C GLU A 34 7.40 -4.03 9.10
N GLU A 35 6.39 -4.59 8.42
CA GLU A 35 4.99 -4.53 8.85
C GLU A 35 4.57 -5.69 9.75
N ALA A 36 5.22 -6.85 9.63
CA ALA A 36 4.92 -8.02 10.44
C ALA A 36 6.00 -8.41 11.43
N GLY A 37 7.20 -7.83 11.37
CA GLY A 37 8.30 -8.19 12.28
C GLY A 37 8.84 -9.61 12.06
N LEU A 38 8.47 -10.27 10.97
CA LEU A 38 8.91 -11.63 10.65
C LEU A 38 10.12 -11.58 9.72
N VAL A 39 11.19 -12.28 10.09
CA VAL A 39 12.45 -12.32 9.34
C VAL A 39 12.92 -13.75 9.13
N ALA A 40 13.81 -13.97 8.15
CA ALA A 40 14.43 -15.28 7.99
C ALA A 40 15.15 -15.72 9.29
N PRO A 41 15.04 -17.00 9.71
CA PRO A 41 14.40 -18.11 9.01
C PRO A 41 12.91 -18.32 9.34
N GLN A 42 12.25 -17.43 10.08
CA GLN A 42 10.85 -17.57 10.49
C GLN A 42 9.87 -17.46 9.32
N VAL A 43 10.28 -16.85 8.22
CA VAL A 43 9.46 -16.70 7.02
C VAL A 43 10.30 -16.97 5.78
N ARG A 44 9.70 -17.62 4.78
CA ARG A 44 10.32 -17.85 3.47
C ARG A 44 9.32 -17.74 2.34
N ILE A 45 9.83 -17.32 1.18
CA ILE A 45 9.07 -17.33 -0.06
C ILE A 45 8.91 -18.78 -0.53
N VAL A 46 7.67 -19.16 -0.82
CA VAL A 46 7.35 -20.42 -1.51
C VAL A 46 7.30 -20.17 -3.00
N LYS A 47 6.61 -19.11 -3.42
CA LYS A 47 6.35 -18.83 -4.83
C LYS A 47 5.93 -17.37 -5.06
N GLN A 48 6.42 -16.77 -6.14
CA GLN A 48 5.73 -15.64 -6.77
C GLN A 48 4.50 -16.17 -7.53
N ILE A 49 3.30 -15.79 -7.09
CA ILE A 49 2.03 -16.32 -7.60
C ILE A 49 1.77 -15.76 -9.00
N ASP A 50 1.62 -14.44 -9.10
CA ASP A 50 1.37 -13.70 -10.34
C ASP A 50 1.53 -12.18 -10.11
N ALA A 51 1.17 -11.37 -11.09
CA ALA A 51 1.03 -9.93 -10.97
C ALA A 51 -0.26 -9.42 -11.63
N LEU A 52 -0.86 -8.36 -11.05
CA LEU A 52 -2.04 -7.68 -11.57
C LEU A 52 -1.72 -6.21 -11.85
N ASP A 53 -2.08 -5.74 -13.04
CA ASP A 53 -2.05 -4.32 -13.38
C ASP A 53 -3.37 -3.67 -12.90
N ASP A 54 -3.26 -2.75 -11.94
CA ASP A 54 -4.39 -1.95 -11.46
C ASP A 54 -4.67 -0.81 -12.45
N ASN A 55 -5.89 -0.80 -12.98
CA ASN A 55 -6.39 0.32 -13.80
C ASN A 55 -6.96 1.39 -12.88
N LEU A 56 -6.15 2.40 -12.57
CA LEU A 56 -6.62 3.56 -11.83
C LEU A 56 -7.58 4.41 -12.67
N SER A 57 -8.50 5.09 -11.99
CA SER A 57 -9.39 6.05 -12.65
C SER A 57 -8.58 7.19 -13.30
N GLU A 58 -9.17 7.87 -14.28
CA GLU A 58 -8.53 9.03 -14.91
C GLU A 58 -8.19 10.15 -13.90
N GLN A 59 -8.90 10.21 -12.78
CA GLN A 59 -8.70 11.19 -11.72
C GLN A 59 -7.73 10.74 -10.62
N THR A 60 -7.28 9.48 -10.63
CA THR A 60 -6.36 8.97 -9.61
C THR A 60 -4.95 8.82 -10.17
N ARG A 61 -3.95 9.28 -9.41
CA ARG A 61 -2.54 9.07 -9.72
C ARG A 61 -1.79 8.56 -8.51
N ILE A 62 -0.65 7.93 -8.76
CA ILE A 62 0.28 7.48 -7.73
C ILE A 62 1.55 8.29 -7.85
N VAL A 63 2.06 8.72 -6.69
CA VAL A 63 3.36 9.36 -6.57
C VAL A 63 4.45 8.32 -6.76
N THR A 64 5.28 8.49 -7.80
CA THR A 64 6.31 7.52 -8.22
C THR A 64 7.64 7.69 -7.50
N ARG A 65 7.87 8.87 -6.92
CA ARG A 65 9.07 9.23 -6.15
C ARG A 65 8.70 10.30 -5.13
N LYS A 66 9.50 10.41 -4.07
CA LYS A 66 9.32 11.49 -3.09
C LYS A 66 9.31 12.85 -3.80
N THR A 67 8.30 13.68 -3.54
CA THR A 67 8.14 14.99 -4.20
C THR A 67 7.64 16.04 -3.23
N LYS A 68 8.13 17.27 -3.39
CA LYS A 68 7.58 18.46 -2.73
C LYS A 68 6.19 18.79 -3.28
N VAL A 69 5.39 19.43 -2.45
CA VAL A 69 4.06 19.94 -2.79
C VAL A 69 4.12 21.46 -2.76
N TYR A 70 4.09 22.05 -3.95
CA TYR A 70 4.24 23.49 -4.18
C TYR A 70 2.89 24.21 -4.12
N ALA A 71 2.90 25.47 -3.66
CA ALA A 71 1.68 26.29 -3.66
C ALA A 71 1.24 26.76 -5.06
N ARG A 72 2.15 26.76 -6.03
CA ARG A 72 1.95 27.17 -7.43
C ARG A 72 2.58 26.14 -8.38
N PRO A 73 2.21 26.09 -9.67
CA PRO A 73 2.85 25.22 -10.68
C PRO A 73 4.23 25.75 -11.07
N ASP A 74 5.12 25.88 -10.08
CA ASP A 74 6.44 26.48 -10.17
C ASP A 74 7.31 25.91 -9.04
N ALA A 75 8.44 25.30 -9.39
CA ALA A 75 9.37 24.69 -8.44
C ALA A 75 10.07 25.72 -7.51
N THR A 76 10.02 27.01 -7.84
CA THR A 76 10.53 28.10 -7.00
C THR A 76 9.49 28.63 -6.02
N SER A 77 8.24 28.18 -6.13
CA SER A 77 7.19 28.48 -5.17
C SER A 77 7.48 27.84 -3.82
N PHE A 78 6.89 28.37 -2.76
CA PHE A 78 7.06 27.77 -1.44
C PHE A 78 6.42 26.38 -1.38
N ASP A 79 7.07 25.49 -0.63
CA ASP A 79 6.65 24.12 -0.37
C ASP A 79 6.70 23.85 1.14
N TRP A 80 5.60 23.37 1.71
CA TRP A 80 5.49 23.02 3.15
C TRP A 80 5.15 21.56 3.40
N ALA A 81 4.87 20.81 2.34
CA ALA A 81 4.50 19.40 2.40
C ALA A 81 5.28 18.60 1.35
N GLU A 82 5.40 17.30 1.60
CA GLU A 82 5.98 16.35 0.67
C GLU A 82 5.09 15.11 0.59
N PHE A 83 5.00 14.49 -0.58
CA PHE A 83 4.41 13.17 -0.73
C PHE A 83 5.49 12.11 -0.84
N ARG A 84 5.29 10.97 -0.16
CA ARG A 84 6.10 9.77 -0.34
C ARG A 84 5.67 8.99 -1.57
N ARG A 85 6.56 8.14 -2.07
CA ARG A 85 6.26 7.18 -3.13
C ARG A 85 5.12 6.25 -2.71
N GLY A 86 4.27 5.86 -3.66
CA GLY A 86 3.16 4.94 -3.43
C GLY A 86 1.86 5.61 -2.96
N VAL A 87 1.90 6.89 -2.56
CA VAL A 87 0.70 7.64 -2.17
C VAL A 87 -0.22 7.83 -3.36
N TRP A 88 -1.49 7.51 -3.17
CA TRP A 88 -2.55 7.78 -4.12
C TRP A 88 -3.07 9.22 -3.91
N VAL A 89 -3.23 9.95 -5.00
CA VAL A 89 -3.74 11.33 -4.99
C VAL A 89 -4.79 11.51 -6.07
N ASN A 90 -5.73 12.42 -5.82
CA ASN A 90 -6.72 12.83 -6.81
C ASN A 90 -6.19 14.01 -7.62
N VAL A 91 -6.40 13.99 -8.94
CA VAL A 91 -6.01 15.04 -9.87
C VAL A 91 -7.11 16.10 -9.92
N GLU A 92 -6.73 17.34 -9.69
CA GLU A 92 -7.62 18.50 -9.77
C GLU A 92 -7.51 19.21 -11.12
N ARG A 93 -6.27 19.47 -11.57
CA ARG A 93 -5.95 20.16 -12.85
C ARG A 93 -4.47 20.06 -13.20
N GLU A 94 -4.12 20.42 -14.42
CA GLU A 94 -2.75 20.46 -14.93
C GLU A 94 -2.38 21.84 -15.46
N GLN A 95 -1.13 22.27 -15.24
CA GLN A 95 -0.61 23.54 -15.71
C GLN A 95 0.93 23.52 -15.74
N ASN A 96 1.54 23.96 -16.86
CA ASN A 96 2.98 24.19 -16.97
C ASN A 96 3.88 23.01 -16.55
N GLY A 97 3.48 21.77 -16.82
CA GLY A 97 4.23 20.57 -16.42
C GLY A 97 4.08 20.19 -14.93
N PHE A 98 3.14 20.83 -14.24
CA PHE A 98 2.71 20.45 -12.89
C PHE A 98 1.26 19.99 -12.91
N THR A 99 0.95 19.09 -11.98
CA THR A 99 -0.41 18.64 -11.71
C THR A 99 -0.78 19.08 -10.30
N GLN A 100 -1.90 19.79 -10.17
CA GLN A 100 -2.49 20.05 -8.87
C GLN A 100 -3.22 18.78 -8.42
N VAL A 101 -2.90 18.32 -7.23
CA VAL A 101 -3.45 17.10 -6.65
C VAL A 101 -3.96 17.34 -5.24
N THR A 102 -4.87 16.48 -4.80
CA THR A 102 -5.37 16.41 -3.43
C THR A 102 -5.12 15.02 -2.87
N TYR A 103 -4.48 14.98 -1.70
CA TYR A 103 -4.39 13.82 -0.82
C TYR A 103 -5.35 14.01 0.35
N GLU A 104 -6.08 12.97 0.73
CA GLU A 104 -6.99 12.96 1.88
C GLU A 104 -6.84 11.70 2.71
N GLU A 105 -6.76 11.88 4.01
CA GLU A 105 -6.98 10.84 5.01
C GLU A 105 -8.28 11.14 5.75
N LEU A 106 -9.07 10.09 5.96
CA LEU A 106 -10.24 10.14 6.80
C LEU A 106 -9.88 9.67 8.23
N ASP A 107 -10.76 9.93 9.19
CA ASP A 107 -10.62 9.41 10.56
C ASP A 107 -10.75 7.88 10.64
N ASP A 108 -11.49 7.30 9.70
CA ASP A 108 -11.64 5.86 9.53
C ASP A 108 -11.81 5.53 8.04
N TYR A 109 -11.43 4.34 7.61
CA TYR A 109 -11.53 3.91 6.22
C TYR A 109 -12.28 2.57 6.11
N PRO A 110 -13.25 2.44 5.17
CA PRO A 110 -13.59 3.39 4.11
C PRO A 110 -14.65 4.44 4.48
N ASN A 111 -15.30 4.31 5.64
CA ASN A 111 -16.53 5.04 5.98
C ASN A 111 -16.30 6.18 6.99
N GLY A 112 -15.17 6.89 6.89
CA GLY A 112 -14.83 7.97 7.81
C GLY A 112 -15.90 9.06 7.88
N ASN A 113 -16.03 9.65 9.06
CA ASN A 113 -17.00 10.71 9.36
C ASN A 113 -16.44 12.09 9.03
N TYR A 114 -15.11 12.27 9.07
CA TYR A 114 -14.45 13.53 8.75
C TYR A 114 -13.07 13.31 8.15
N VAL A 115 -12.58 14.36 7.50
CA VAL A 115 -11.23 14.39 6.93
C VAL A 115 -10.27 14.75 8.06
N SER A 116 -9.42 13.81 8.45
CA SER A 116 -8.42 13.98 9.50
C SER A 116 -7.22 14.79 8.98
N TYR A 117 -6.87 14.59 7.71
CA TYR A 117 -5.74 15.25 7.08
C TYR A 117 -5.97 15.45 5.58
N ARG A 118 -5.64 16.64 5.06
CA ARG A 118 -5.74 16.96 3.64
C ARG A 118 -4.57 17.81 3.19
N ILE A 119 -3.96 17.43 2.07
CA ILE A 119 -2.94 18.24 1.38
C ILE A 119 -3.42 18.48 -0.04
N THR A 120 -3.55 19.75 -0.43
CA THR A 120 -3.79 20.13 -1.83
C THR A 120 -2.68 21.07 -2.31
N GLY A 121 -2.07 20.75 -3.45
CA GLY A 121 -1.01 21.56 -4.02
C GLY A 121 -0.50 21.00 -5.34
N TRP A 122 0.57 21.58 -5.85
CA TRP A 122 1.13 21.25 -7.16
C TRP A 122 2.36 20.35 -7.02
N VAL A 123 2.42 19.30 -7.83
CA VAL A 123 3.59 18.43 -7.96
C VAL A 123 4.03 18.37 -9.42
N PRO A 124 5.31 18.10 -9.72
CA PRO A 124 5.75 17.83 -11.08
C PRO A 124 4.91 16.69 -11.69
N SER A 125 4.36 16.90 -12.89
CA SER A 125 3.49 15.89 -13.52
C SER A 125 4.22 14.58 -13.79
N ASP A 126 5.53 14.64 -14.04
CA ASP A 126 6.40 13.47 -14.23
C ASP A 126 6.70 12.70 -12.92
N ALA A 127 6.27 13.21 -11.76
CA ALA A 127 6.29 12.49 -10.49
C ALA A 127 5.06 11.59 -10.31
N LEU A 128 4.09 11.64 -11.24
CA LEU A 128 2.82 10.93 -11.15
C LEU A 128 2.72 9.82 -12.22
N THR A 129 2.03 8.74 -11.87
CA THR A 129 1.64 7.70 -12.83
C THR A 129 0.19 7.30 -12.63
N ALA A 130 -0.47 6.86 -13.71
CA ALA A 130 -1.78 6.21 -13.64
C ALA A 130 -1.68 4.68 -13.61
N LYS A 131 -0.46 4.13 -13.67
CA LYS A 131 -0.21 2.69 -13.75
C LYS A 131 0.37 2.16 -12.45
N GLN A 132 -0.21 1.08 -11.97
CA GLN A 132 0.31 0.31 -10.86
C GLN A 132 0.30 -1.16 -11.22
N ARG A 133 1.38 -1.87 -10.84
CA ARG A 133 1.44 -3.31 -10.89
C ARG A 133 1.62 -3.85 -9.48
N ARG A 134 0.76 -4.78 -9.08
CA ARG A 134 0.84 -5.51 -7.81
C ARG A 134 1.42 -6.90 -8.08
N HIS A 135 2.44 -7.29 -7.34
CA HIS A 135 3.03 -8.62 -7.40
C HIS A 135 2.60 -9.42 -6.17
N PHE A 136 2.08 -10.63 -6.38
CA PHE A 136 1.58 -11.48 -5.31
C PHE A 136 2.53 -12.62 -5.01
N PHE A 137 2.74 -12.89 -3.72
CA PHE A 137 3.64 -13.94 -3.26
C PHE A 137 2.94 -14.83 -2.23
N HIS A 138 3.25 -16.12 -2.30
CA HIS A 138 2.97 -17.06 -1.22
C HIS A 138 4.22 -17.17 -0.36
N LEU A 139 4.11 -16.75 0.88
CA LEU A 139 5.11 -16.97 1.92
C LEU A 139 4.52 -17.89 2.97
N ILE A 140 5.39 -18.69 3.58
CA ILE A 140 5.03 -19.44 4.78
C ILE A 140 5.86 -18.96 5.95
N ALA A 141 5.23 -18.92 7.12
CA ALA A 141 5.93 -18.76 8.37
C ALA A 141 6.31 -20.15 8.90
N ASP A 142 7.61 -20.39 9.07
CA ASP A 142 8.16 -21.61 9.63
C ASP A 142 8.36 -21.42 11.15
N GLY A 143 7.91 -22.41 11.94
CA GLY A 143 8.10 -22.42 13.39
C GLY A 143 6.94 -21.83 14.19
N ASP A 144 7.24 -21.46 15.44
CA ASP A 144 6.25 -21.00 16.42
C ASP A 144 6.07 -19.48 16.32
N THR A 145 5.19 -19.02 15.43
CA THR A 145 4.76 -17.62 15.41
C THR A 145 3.59 -17.41 16.38
N PRO A 146 3.56 -16.33 17.18
CA PRO A 146 2.44 -16.05 18.06
C PRO A 146 1.10 -16.01 17.31
N GLU A 147 0.01 -16.38 17.99
CA GLU A 147 -1.34 -16.24 17.42
C GLU A 147 -1.67 -14.78 17.07
N THR A 148 -1.14 -13.84 17.86
CA THR A 148 -1.30 -12.39 17.70
C THR A 148 -0.10 -11.65 18.28
N TRP A 149 0.27 -10.52 17.68
CA TRP A 149 1.33 -9.62 18.19
C TRP A 149 1.12 -8.20 17.66
N THR A 150 1.98 -7.26 18.07
CA THR A 150 1.95 -5.87 17.56
C THR A 150 3.28 -5.49 16.92
N GLN A 151 3.21 -4.68 15.87
CA GLN A 151 4.37 -4.14 15.16
C GLN A 151 4.15 -2.66 14.87
N PHE A 152 5.19 -1.84 15.08
CA PHE A 152 5.16 -0.43 14.71
C PHE A 152 5.81 -0.23 13.34
N SER A 153 5.04 0.27 12.38
CA SER A 153 5.51 0.62 11.04
C SER A 153 4.60 1.70 10.43
N ASP A 154 5.09 2.45 9.45
CA ASP A 154 4.32 3.51 8.77
C ASP A 154 3.63 4.51 9.72
N ASN A 155 4.29 4.83 10.84
CA ASN A 155 3.80 5.67 11.94
C ASN A 155 2.56 5.16 12.67
N HIS A 156 2.23 3.88 12.53
CA HIS A 156 1.11 3.23 13.18
C HIS A 156 1.56 2.00 13.96
N THR A 157 0.78 1.61 14.97
CA THR A 157 0.94 0.31 15.64
C THR A 157 -0.13 -0.63 15.10
N PHE A 158 0.30 -1.65 14.37
CA PHE A 158 -0.58 -2.68 13.83
C PHE A 158 -0.74 -3.83 14.82
N ARG A 159 -1.94 -4.40 14.88
CA ARG A 159 -2.17 -5.71 15.52
C ARG A 159 -2.18 -6.79 14.45
N LEU A 160 -1.22 -7.70 14.50
CA LEU A 160 -1.13 -8.84 13.60
C LEU A 160 -1.81 -10.06 14.19
N PHE A 161 -2.46 -10.85 13.34
CA PHE A 161 -3.12 -12.09 13.75
C PHE A 161 -3.29 -13.06 12.58
N TRP A 162 -3.34 -14.35 12.90
CA TRP A 162 -3.62 -15.40 11.93
C TRP A 162 -5.14 -15.57 11.74
N SER A 163 -5.62 -15.34 10.52
CA SER A 163 -7.01 -15.55 10.14
C SER A 163 -7.18 -16.86 9.35
N PRO A 164 -8.11 -17.75 9.73
CA PRO A 164 -8.38 -18.99 8.99
C PRO A 164 -8.90 -18.71 7.58
N LEU A 165 -8.38 -19.40 6.56
CA LEU A 165 -8.80 -19.17 5.17
C LEU A 165 -10.29 -19.48 4.92
N ALA A 166 -10.84 -20.45 5.66
CA ALA A 166 -12.26 -20.82 5.60
C ALA A 166 -13.20 -19.77 6.23
N ALA A 167 -12.68 -18.89 7.07
CA ALA A 167 -13.41 -17.85 7.79
C ALA A 167 -12.54 -16.58 7.87
N LEU A 168 -12.09 -16.12 6.70
CA LEU A 168 -11.15 -15.00 6.61
C LEU A 168 -11.82 -13.73 7.12
N ALA A 169 -11.13 -12.99 7.98
CA ALA A 169 -11.60 -11.68 8.42
C ALA A 169 -11.76 -10.74 7.22
N GLU A 170 -12.70 -9.80 7.30
CA GLU A 170 -12.95 -8.84 6.23
C GLU A 170 -11.70 -8.00 5.96
N ILE A 171 -11.25 -8.03 4.71
CA ILE A 171 -10.11 -7.26 4.22
C ILE A 171 -10.65 -6.01 3.56
N VAL A 172 -9.95 -4.90 3.77
CA VAL A 172 -10.34 -3.61 3.24
C VAL A 172 -10.05 -3.48 1.73
N TYR A 173 -10.81 -2.62 1.04
CA TYR A 173 -10.51 -2.26 -0.35
C TYR A 173 -9.20 -1.46 -0.44
N PRO A 174 -8.37 -1.63 -1.49
CA PRO A 174 -8.52 -2.51 -2.65
C PRO A 174 -8.01 -3.94 -2.46
N GLN A 175 -7.40 -4.26 -1.31
CA GLN A 175 -6.74 -5.55 -1.10
C GLN A 175 -7.71 -6.74 -1.10
N ASN A 176 -8.99 -6.54 -0.76
CA ASN A 176 -10.01 -7.57 -0.92
C ASN A 176 -10.15 -8.06 -2.38
N ARG A 177 -10.17 -7.14 -3.35
CA ARG A 177 -10.26 -7.48 -4.78
C ARG A 177 -8.99 -8.19 -5.27
N GLN A 178 -7.84 -7.78 -4.76
CA GLN A 178 -6.56 -8.43 -5.07
C GLN A 178 -6.54 -9.87 -4.56
N PHE A 179 -7.09 -10.11 -3.36
CA PHE A 179 -7.23 -11.45 -2.82
C PHE A 179 -8.24 -12.29 -3.62
N GLU A 180 -9.38 -11.71 -4.04
CA GLU A 180 -10.35 -12.36 -4.91
C GLU A 180 -9.75 -12.75 -6.26
N TYR A 181 -8.93 -11.88 -6.87
CA TYR A 181 -8.19 -12.20 -8.09
C TYR A 181 -7.30 -13.44 -7.90
N VAL A 182 -6.47 -13.46 -6.85
CA VAL A 182 -5.58 -14.59 -6.56
C VAL A 182 -6.38 -15.88 -6.30
N ARG A 183 -7.44 -15.81 -5.50
CA ARG A 183 -8.18 -17.01 -5.08
C ARG A 183 -9.11 -17.54 -6.17
N ASN A 184 -9.87 -16.65 -6.81
CA ASN A 184 -11.00 -17.02 -7.67
C ASN A 184 -10.60 -17.01 -9.15
N GLU A 185 -9.91 -15.96 -9.61
CA GLU A 185 -9.54 -15.83 -11.03
C GLU A 185 -8.35 -16.73 -11.37
N LEU A 186 -7.29 -16.72 -10.55
CA LEU A 186 -6.15 -17.63 -10.72
C LEU A 186 -6.43 -19.04 -10.20
N GLY A 187 -7.48 -19.23 -9.39
CA GLY A 187 -7.78 -20.50 -8.75
C GLY A 187 -6.69 -20.98 -7.80
N TYR A 188 -5.87 -20.05 -7.26
CA TYR A 188 -4.72 -20.39 -6.44
C TYR A 188 -5.16 -20.97 -5.09
N ARG A 189 -4.50 -22.06 -4.67
CA ARG A 189 -4.71 -22.70 -3.37
C ARG A 189 -3.48 -22.50 -2.50
N PHE A 190 -3.73 -22.25 -1.22
CA PHE A 190 -2.72 -21.94 -0.20
C PHE A 190 -2.39 -23.17 0.67
N ASP A 191 -2.61 -24.37 0.13
CA ASP A 191 -2.33 -25.67 0.76
C ASP A 191 -0.91 -26.19 0.51
#